data_AF-A0A818F2G8-F1
#
_entry.id   AF-A0A818F2G8-F1
#
_cell.length_a   1.000
_cell.length_b   1.000
_cell.length_c   1.000
_cell.angle_alpha   90.00
_cell.angle_beta   90.00
_cell.angle_gamma   90.00
#
_symmetry.space_group_name_H-M   'P 1'
#
loop_
_entity.id
_entity.type
_entity.pdbx_description
1 polymer ?
#
loop_
_entity_poly.entity_id
_entity_poly.type
_entity_poly.pdbx_seq_one_letter_code
_entity_poly.pdbx_strand_id
1 'polypeptide(L)'
;LDITRNINVVPIVWQDVWDEKVELPSGTIIQVWKDTSDNSAFGSWASYLNEAANEGYNVILSSPWYINYISYGKYNTNTSVMNLEFFKYYEVEPLRLFSGSDEAKKRILGGEACLWGEFVDGTNLLPRFWPKASAVAERLWSAASVNNSEDAQFRLDVHRCRLLRRGIPAQPILGGYCGNYELGMPESMINDPAFNYENYTPTNSTTTSTQSSTNSSSERSPPNAVWPHPQQIVASNESLYIRPHDIMIHSNIRTCDIISKAIERYEPIFFPPKLSMSEPPSDADNILQNLTLNIRDNPQCEQYIQQNSNETYTLTINNKIAIVEASSVWGLLRGLETFSQLIYINEQNYVVINNSVTVIDSPRFQHRGVMLDSARHFLPVPIIKKNLDVMAYNKLNVFHWHLVDDQSFPFQSTTFPNLSRAGAFSTYHVYTPADVNDVIEHARLRGIRVIPEIDTPGHTYSWGKSMPELITPCWANGKPYQAIYGIQGAMEIFNPIEPRVYSTMDALLREVKSRFPSNYIHLVYDKCWLSNPNITQWMIDNSINSTKGIHAYYADRILDITRNINVVPIVWQDVWDEKVE
;
A
#
# COMPACT_ATOMS: atom_id res chain seq x y z
N LEU A 1 -24.72 30.31 10.54
CA LEU A 1 -24.87 29.93 11.97
C LEU A 1 -23.54 29.38 12.42
N ASP A 2 -22.90 30.12 13.31
CA ASP A 2 -21.52 29.96 13.76
C ASP A 2 -21.43 28.81 14.79
N ILE A 3 -21.36 27.57 14.30
CA ILE A 3 -21.31 26.37 15.13
C ILE A 3 -19.87 25.80 15.09
N THR A 4 -19.09 26.21 16.10
CA THR A 4 -17.95 25.49 16.68
C THR A 4 -16.81 25.04 15.76
N ARG A 5 -15.85 25.96 15.54
CA ARG A 5 -14.47 25.71 15.04
C ARG A 5 -13.56 24.87 15.97
N ASN A 6 -14.10 24.11 16.94
CA ASN A 6 -13.33 23.45 18.00
C ASN A 6 -13.46 21.92 17.98
N ILE A 7 -13.09 21.27 16.87
CA ILE A 7 -12.95 19.80 16.83
C ILE A 7 -11.68 19.42 16.04
N ASN A 8 -10.82 18.59 16.66
CA ASN A 8 -9.57 18.06 16.11
C ASN A 8 -9.82 16.94 15.09
N VAL A 9 -10.44 17.26 13.95
CA VAL A 9 -10.63 16.33 12.83
C VAL A 9 -9.94 16.93 11.60
N VAL A 10 -8.94 16.22 11.07
CA VAL A 10 -8.02 16.71 10.04
C VAL A 10 -8.27 15.97 8.71
N PRO A 11 -9.15 16.44 7.81
CA PRO A 11 -9.50 15.75 6.55
C PRO A 11 -8.26 15.40 5.73
N ILE A 12 -8.25 14.28 5.01
CA ILE A 12 -7.43 14.21 3.78
C ILE A 12 -8.31 14.86 2.68
N VAL A 13 -7.81 15.34 1.57
CA VAL A 13 -8.60 15.69 0.37
C VAL A 13 -7.67 15.53 -0.83
N TRP A 14 -8.14 15.11 -1.99
CA TRP A 14 -7.32 15.21 -3.19
C TRP A 14 -7.15 16.65 -3.61
N GLN A 15 -6.10 16.85 -4.38
CA GLN A 15 -5.67 18.13 -4.90
C GLN A 15 -6.80 19.00 -5.46
N ASP A 16 -7.80 18.44 -6.16
CA ASP A 16 -8.86 19.20 -6.83
C ASP A 16 -9.65 20.13 -5.92
N VAL A 17 -10.01 19.65 -4.72
CA VAL A 17 -10.78 20.44 -3.76
C VAL A 17 -9.99 21.68 -3.33
N TRP A 18 -8.66 21.53 -3.25
CA TRP A 18 -7.74 22.60 -2.97
C TRP A 18 -7.46 23.49 -4.20
N ASP A 19 -7.33 22.93 -5.41
CA ASP A 19 -7.18 23.68 -6.68
C ASP A 19 -8.36 24.65 -6.88
N GLU A 20 -9.57 24.24 -6.49
CA GLU A 20 -10.80 25.05 -6.57
C GLU A 20 -10.93 26.12 -5.47
N LYS A 21 -9.95 26.23 -4.58
CA LYS A 21 -9.90 27.20 -3.48
C LYS A 21 -11.10 27.12 -2.54
N VAL A 22 -11.61 25.92 -2.29
CA VAL A 22 -12.61 25.65 -1.24
C VAL A 22 -11.97 25.94 0.14
N GLU A 23 -12.72 26.54 1.07
CA GLU A 23 -12.22 26.77 2.43
C GLU A 23 -12.06 25.44 3.17
N LEU A 24 -10.81 24.99 3.33
CA LEU A 24 -10.47 23.74 4.00
C LEU A 24 -10.14 23.97 5.49
N PRO A 25 -10.53 23.05 6.39
CA PRO A 25 -10.13 23.11 7.79
C PRO A 25 -8.61 23.15 7.99
N SER A 26 -8.16 23.78 9.07
CA SER A 26 -6.74 23.75 9.42
C SER A 26 -6.27 22.32 9.69
N GLY A 27 -5.10 21.97 9.18
CA GLY A 27 -4.51 20.64 9.32
C GLY A 27 -4.81 19.68 8.17
N THR A 28 -5.79 19.98 7.30
CA THR A 28 -6.15 19.15 6.13
C THR A 28 -4.92 18.62 5.38
N ILE A 29 -4.97 17.35 4.99
CA ILE A 29 -3.94 16.64 4.25
C ILE A 29 -4.34 16.61 2.77
N ILE A 30 -3.59 17.25 1.88
CA ILE A 30 -3.82 17.23 0.44
C ILE A 30 -3.14 16.01 -0.19
N GLN A 31 -3.88 15.15 -0.88
CA GLN A 31 -3.35 14.06 -1.70
C GLN A 31 -3.11 14.57 -3.13
N VAL A 32 -1.85 14.81 -3.46
CA VAL A 32 -1.42 15.33 -4.77
C VAL A 32 -1.34 14.20 -5.77
N TRP A 33 -2.03 14.36 -6.91
CA TRP A 33 -2.23 13.27 -7.86
C TRP A 33 -2.25 13.65 -9.32
N LYS A 34 -2.52 14.92 -9.61
CA LYS A 34 -2.45 15.39 -10.99
C LYS A 34 -0.99 15.48 -11.39
N ASP A 35 -0.71 14.92 -12.57
CA ASP A 35 0.47 15.28 -13.33
C ASP A 35 0.05 15.62 -14.76
N THR A 36 0.36 16.84 -15.19
CA THR A 36 0.18 17.28 -16.57
C THR A 36 1.35 16.87 -17.47
N SER A 37 2.33 16.11 -16.94
CA SER A 37 3.50 15.65 -17.67
C SER A 37 3.44 14.15 -17.93
N ASP A 38 3.80 13.72 -19.14
CA ASP A 38 3.99 12.30 -19.47
C ASP A 38 5.25 11.68 -18.80
N ASN A 39 6.03 12.49 -18.07
CA ASN A 39 7.27 12.07 -17.40
C ASN A 39 7.11 12.09 -15.87
N SER A 40 6.70 10.96 -15.32
CA SER A 40 6.40 10.81 -13.88
C SER A 40 7.57 11.08 -12.93
N ALA A 41 8.83 11.07 -13.41
CA ALA A 41 9.98 11.39 -12.57
C ALA A 41 10.12 12.91 -12.32
N PHE A 42 9.55 13.76 -13.18
CA PHE A 42 9.75 15.22 -13.19
C PHE A 42 8.49 15.98 -13.57
N GLY A 43 7.41 15.71 -12.84
CA GLY A 43 6.10 16.22 -13.14
C GLY A 43 5.74 17.57 -12.52
N SER A 44 4.63 18.10 -13.02
CA SER A 44 3.90 19.25 -12.44
C SER A 44 3.46 19.01 -10.99
N TRP A 45 3.36 17.74 -10.57
CA TRP A 45 3.06 17.32 -9.20
C TRP A 45 3.96 17.98 -8.15
N ALA A 46 5.22 18.29 -8.47
CA ALA A 46 6.13 18.93 -7.53
C ALA A 46 5.71 20.38 -7.21
N SER A 47 5.12 21.09 -8.18
CA SER A 47 4.59 22.43 -7.98
C SER A 47 3.40 22.41 -7.02
N TYR A 48 2.46 21.49 -7.24
CA TYR A 48 1.29 21.33 -6.38
C TYR A 48 1.67 20.93 -4.95
N LEU A 49 2.63 20.01 -4.80
CA LEU A 49 3.18 19.62 -3.52
C LEU A 49 3.80 20.82 -2.78
N ASN A 50 4.55 21.67 -3.49
CA ASN A 50 5.17 22.87 -2.91
C ASN A 50 4.13 23.90 -2.50
N GLU A 51 3.16 24.19 -3.36
CA GLU A 51 2.14 25.22 -3.11
C GLU A 51 1.26 24.82 -1.92
N ALA A 52 0.70 23.60 -1.90
CA ALA A 52 -0.13 23.12 -0.81
C ALA A 52 0.61 23.12 0.55
N ALA A 53 1.87 22.69 0.57
CA ALA A 53 2.67 22.69 1.79
C ALA A 53 3.00 24.11 2.29
N ASN A 54 3.29 25.04 1.37
CA ASN A 54 3.58 26.44 1.71
C ASN A 54 2.32 27.21 2.14
N GLU A 55 1.14 26.82 1.66
CA GLU A 55 -0.15 27.31 2.16
C GLU A 55 -0.51 26.76 3.56
N GLY A 56 0.28 25.82 4.09
CA GLY A 56 0.17 25.32 5.45
C GLY A 56 -0.58 24.00 5.59
N TYR A 57 -0.91 23.33 4.48
CA TYR A 57 -1.56 22.02 4.49
C TYR A 57 -0.55 20.89 4.62
N ASN A 58 -0.98 19.78 5.22
CA ASN A 58 -0.25 18.52 5.15
C ASN A 58 -0.39 17.94 3.74
N VAL A 59 0.54 17.13 3.26
CA VAL A 59 0.52 16.62 1.88
C VAL A 59 0.94 15.15 1.82
N ILE A 60 0.23 14.38 0.99
CA ILE A 60 0.56 13.00 0.59
C ILE A 60 0.70 13.00 -0.94
N LEU A 61 1.72 12.33 -1.47
CA LEU A 61 1.97 12.26 -2.90
C LEU A 61 1.54 10.90 -3.49
N SER A 62 0.71 10.92 -4.53
CA SER A 62 0.30 9.73 -5.29
C SER A 62 0.53 9.85 -6.79
N SER A 63 0.60 11.09 -7.30
CA SER A 63 0.67 11.40 -8.72
C SER A 63 1.67 10.57 -9.55
N PRO A 64 2.94 10.41 -9.15
CA PRO A 64 3.88 9.63 -9.95
C PRO A 64 3.78 8.10 -9.71
N TRP A 65 2.89 7.64 -8.82
CA TRP A 65 2.81 6.26 -8.32
C TRP A 65 1.47 5.56 -8.61
N TYR A 66 0.86 5.91 -9.74
CA TYR A 66 -0.23 5.13 -10.34
C TYR A 66 0.32 3.89 -11.08
N ILE A 67 0.06 2.72 -10.53
CA ILE A 67 0.59 1.42 -10.99
C ILE A 67 -0.36 0.74 -12.00
N ASN A 68 -1.54 1.32 -12.23
CA ASN A 68 -2.52 0.85 -13.21
C ASN A 68 -2.07 1.06 -14.67
N TYR A 69 -1.18 2.01 -14.95
CA TYR A 69 -0.66 2.23 -16.31
C TYR A 69 0.11 1.01 -16.84
N ILE A 70 -0.28 0.53 -18.02
CA ILE A 70 0.38 -0.57 -18.73
C ILE A 70 1.36 0.03 -19.73
N SER A 71 2.65 -0.22 -19.56
CA SER A 71 3.65 0.13 -20.56
C SER A 71 4.66 -1.01 -20.77
N TYR A 72 5.18 -1.14 -21.99
CA TYR A 72 6.29 -2.04 -22.24
C TYR A 72 7.59 -1.35 -21.83
N GLY A 73 8.52 -2.10 -21.22
CA GLY A 73 9.86 -1.60 -20.92
C GLY A 73 10.53 -1.07 -22.20
N LYS A 74 11.01 0.18 -22.18
CA LYS A 74 11.66 0.80 -23.35
C LYS A 74 13.14 0.49 -23.30
N TYR A 75 13.72 -0.08 -24.37
CA TYR A 75 15.16 -0.24 -24.45
C TYR A 75 15.82 1.14 -24.61
N ASN A 76 16.67 1.57 -23.67
CA ASN A 76 17.43 2.80 -23.82
C ASN A 76 18.74 2.49 -24.56
N THR A 77 18.82 2.90 -25.83
CA THR A 77 19.99 2.68 -26.69
C THR A 77 21.23 3.45 -26.24
N ASN A 78 21.10 4.45 -25.36
CA ASN A 78 22.20 5.32 -24.95
C ASN A 78 22.88 4.88 -23.64
N THR A 79 22.24 4.02 -22.84
CA THR A 79 22.76 3.58 -21.54
C THR A 79 22.97 2.08 -21.42
N SER A 80 22.61 1.28 -22.43
CA SER A 80 22.61 -0.20 -22.37
C SER A 80 21.74 -0.78 -21.25
N VAL A 81 20.88 0.05 -20.64
CA VAL A 81 19.95 -0.34 -19.56
C VAL A 81 18.54 -0.39 -20.14
N MET A 82 17.86 -1.52 -19.92
CA MET A 82 16.44 -1.64 -20.19
C MET A 82 15.69 -0.66 -19.26
N ASN A 83 14.99 0.32 -19.81
CA ASN A 83 14.15 1.24 -19.03
C ASN A 83 12.92 0.47 -18.54
N LEU A 84 13.11 -0.21 -17.42
CA LEU A 84 12.08 -0.95 -16.71
C LEU A 84 11.11 0.03 -16.07
N GLU A 85 9.82 -0.32 -16.06
CA GLU A 85 8.78 0.40 -15.30
C GLU A 85 9.16 0.59 -13.82
N PHE A 86 10.08 -0.22 -13.27
CA PHE A 86 10.67 -0.01 -11.96
C PHE A 86 11.33 1.38 -11.81
N PHE A 87 12.18 1.79 -12.77
CA PHE A 87 12.92 3.06 -12.68
C PHE A 87 11.97 4.25 -12.62
N LYS A 88 10.87 4.19 -13.39
CA LYS A 88 9.80 5.19 -13.39
C LYS A 88 9.31 5.54 -11.98
N TYR A 89 9.09 4.55 -11.13
CA TYR A 89 8.58 4.74 -9.77
C TYR A 89 9.70 4.97 -8.75
N TYR A 90 10.86 4.35 -8.96
CA TYR A 90 12.00 4.45 -8.05
C TYR A 90 12.76 5.78 -8.15
N GLU A 91 12.78 6.43 -9.30
CA GLU A 91 13.49 7.72 -9.46
C GLU A 91 12.74 8.92 -8.86
N VAL A 92 11.49 8.69 -8.42
CA VAL A 92 10.69 9.70 -7.75
C VAL A 92 11.32 10.03 -6.39
N GLU A 93 11.80 11.26 -6.26
CA GLU A 93 12.27 11.83 -5.00
C GLU A 93 11.31 12.96 -4.59
N PRO A 94 10.37 12.71 -3.66
CA PRO A 94 9.28 13.65 -3.34
C PRO A 94 9.75 15.06 -2.97
N LEU A 95 10.96 15.19 -2.40
CA LEU A 95 11.49 16.46 -1.92
C LEU A 95 12.56 17.07 -2.83
N ARG A 96 12.80 16.50 -4.03
CA ARG A 96 13.89 16.95 -4.93
C ARG A 96 13.75 18.39 -5.38
N LEU A 97 12.51 18.77 -5.74
CA LEU A 97 12.16 20.09 -6.25
C LEU A 97 11.47 20.95 -5.19
N PHE A 98 11.59 20.55 -3.91
CA PHE A 98 10.96 21.28 -2.82
C PHE A 98 11.70 22.59 -2.54
N SER A 99 11.00 23.71 -2.69
CA SER A 99 11.55 25.06 -2.52
C SER A 99 10.98 25.83 -1.31
N GLY A 100 10.19 25.17 -0.45
CA GLY A 100 9.60 25.76 0.76
C GLY A 100 10.52 25.74 1.99
N SER A 101 10.02 26.24 3.12
CA SER A 101 10.75 26.23 4.41
C SER A 101 10.87 24.81 5.00
N ASP A 102 11.75 24.62 5.98
CA ASP A 102 11.87 23.33 6.69
C ASP A 102 10.57 22.94 7.42
N GLU A 103 9.78 23.91 7.87
CA GLU A 103 8.45 23.69 8.44
C GLU A 103 7.47 23.20 7.38
N ALA A 104 7.45 23.83 6.21
CA ALA A 104 6.61 23.38 5.09
C ALA A 104 7.03 21.96 4.64
N LYS A 105 8.33 21.66 4.64
CA LYS A 105 8.85 20.33 4.31
C LYS A 105 8.36 19.24 5.27
N LYS A 106 8.19 19.54 6.56
CA LYS A 106 7.62 18.61 7.56
C LYS A 106 6.15 18.30 7.34
N ARG A 107 5.45 19.09 6.53
CA ARG A 107 4.05 18.85 6.16
C ARG A 107 3.90 17.77 5.09
N ILE A 108 4.98 17.39 4.43
CA ILE A 108 4.98 16.26 3.48
C ILE A 108 5.00 14.95 4.29
N LEU A 109 3.82 14.35 4.44
CA LEU A 109 3.62 13.18 5.28
C LEU A 109 4.09 11.88 4.64
N GLY A 110 4.14 11.82 3.30
CA GLY A 110 4.56 10.65 2.54
C GLY A 110 3.78 10.50 1.24
N GLY A 111 3.31 9.29 0.94
CA GLY A 111 2.65 9.00 -0.33
C GLY A 111 1.94 7.67 -0.42
N GLU A 112 1.26 7.44 -1.54
CA GLU A 112 0.55 6.19 -1.82
C GLU A 112 0.80 5.65 -3.23
N ALA A 113 1.06 4.35 -3.31
CA ALA A 113 0.99 3.61 -4.57
C ALA A 113 -0.47 3.25 -4.87
N CYS A 114 -0.99 3.73 -6.01
CA CYS A 114 -2.41 3.60 -6.34
C CYS A 114 -2.62 2.59 -7.47
N LEU A 115 -3.62 1.72 -7.32
CA LEU A 115 -4.03 0.77 -8.34
C LEU A 115 -5.55 0.78 -8.53
N TRP A 116 -5.98 1.45 -9.58
CA TRP A 116 -7.36 1.39 -10.04
C TRP A 116 -7.71 0.04 -10.67
N GLY A 117 -8.97 -0.35 -10.52
CA GLY A 117 -9.46 -1.69 -10.78
C GLY A 117 -9.96 -1.92 -12.20
N GLU A 118 -9.84 -0.98 -13.16
CA GLU A 118 -10.48 -1.10 -14.49
C GLU A 118 -10.07 -2.37 -15.25
N PHE A 119 -8.83 -2.82 -15.03
CA PHE A 119 -8.29 -4.04 -15.63
C PHE A 119 -7.58 -4.93 -14.59
N VAL A 120 -7.98 -4.82 -13.32
CA VAL A 120 -7.34 -5.52 -12.20
C VAL A 120 -8.39 -6.24 -11.36
N ASP A 121 -8.19 -7.54 -11.16
CA ASP A 121 -9.03 -8.37 -10.30
C ASP A 121 -8.19 -9.35 -9.46
N GLY A 122 -8.85 -10.27 -8.75
CA GLY A 122 -8.17 -11.28 -7.92
C GLY A 122 -7.19 -12.20 -8.67
N THR A 123 -7.26 -12.28 -10.01
CA THR A 123 -6.38 -13.14 -10.81
C THR A 123 -5.03 -12.49 -11.12
N ASN A 124 -4.98 -11.15 -11.21
CA ASN A 124 -3.81 -10.43 -11.69
C ASN A 124 -3.31 -9.31 -10.75
N LEU A 125 -4.01 -9.02 -9.64
CA LEU A 125 -3.61 -7.97 -8.69
C LEU A 125 -2.19 -8.13 -8.19
N LEU A 126 -1.85 -9.29 -7.62
CA LEU A 126 -0.53 -9.54 -7.02
C LEU A 126 0.62 -9.44 -8.04
N PRO A 127 0.58 -10.12 -9.20
CA PRO A 127 1.65 -10.00 -10.19
C PRO A 127 1.73 -8.61 -10.80
N ARG A 128 0.61 -7.92 -11.00
CA ARG A 128 0.62 -6.59 -11.61
C ARG A 128 1.16 -5.52 -10.67
N PHE A 129 0.81 -5.60 -9.40
CA PHE A 129 1.16 -4.59 -8.40
C PHE A 129 2.57 -4.81 -7.83
N TRP A 130 2.96 -6.07 -7.62
CA TRP A 130 4.25 -6.42 -7.02
C TRP A 130 5.21 -7.00 -8.06
N PRO A 131 6.48 -6.55 -8.07
CA PRO A 131 7.14 -5.72 -7.07
C PRO A 131 7.17 -4.21 -7.42
N LYS A 132 6.34 -3.70 -8.32
CA LYS A 132 6.34 -2.26 -8.69
C LYS A 132 6.12 -1.36 -7.46
N ALA A 133 5.16 -1.69 -6.61
CA ALA A 133 4.89 -0.94 -5.38
C ALA A 133 6.04 -1.03 -4.35
N SER A 134 6.94 -2.00 -4.45
CA SER A 134 8.14 -2.08 -3.61
C SER A 134 9.11 -0.92 -3.85
N ALA A 135 9.17 -0.39 -5.09
CA ALA A 135 9.93 0.81 -5.42
C ALA A 135 9.44 2.03 -4.62
N VAL A 136 8.12 2.22 -4.60
CA VAL A 136 7.45 3.29 -3.84
C VAL A 136 7.72 3.13 -2.35
N ALA A 137 7.63 1.89 -1.84
CA ALA A 137 7.90 1.59 -0.44
C ALA A 137 9.32 2.00 -0.02
N GLU A 138 10.33 1.76 -0.87
CA GLU A 138 11.70 2.18 -0.56
C GLU A 138 11.86 3.69 -0.58
N ARG A 139 11.24 4.39 -1.54
CA ARG A 139 11.26 5.87 -1.58
C ARG A 139 10.64 6.51 -0.33
N LEU A 140 9.62 5.85 0.22
CA LEU A 140 8.93 6.33 1.41
C LEU A 140 9.60 5.90 2.73
N TRP A 141 10.49 4.91 2.69
CA TRP A 141 11.17 4.36 3.87
C TRP A 141 12.62 4.85 4.01
N SER A 142 13.46 4.65 2.99
CA SER A 142 14.91 4.79 3.06
C SER A 142 15.39 6.24 3.10
N ALA A 143 16.66 6.42 3.47
CA ALA A 143 17.31 7.73 3.41
C ALA A 143 17.30 8.29 1.98
N ALA A 144 17.20 9.62 1.85
CA ALA A 144 17.23 10.30 0.55
C ALA A 144 18.52 10.02 -0.26
N SER A 145 19.62 9.71 0.42
CA SER A 145 20.90 9.34 -0.18
C SER A 145 20.91 7.95 -0.81
N VAL A 146 19.99 7.05 -0.44
CA VAL A 146 19.85 5.75 -1.10
C VAL A 146 19.09 5.97 -2.39
N ASN A 147 19.77 6.31 -3.48
CA ASN A 147 19.13 6.68 -4.74
C ASN A 147 19.81 6.08 -5.98
N ASN A 148 20.74 5.15 -5.79
CA ASN A 148 21.34 4.41 -6.88
C ASN A 148 20.34 3.38 -7.42
N SER A 149 19.85 3.62 -8.64
CA SER A 149 18.85 2.77 -9.27
C SER A 149 19.39 1.40 -9.72
N GLU A 150 20.67 1.30 -10.06
CA GLU A 150 21.30 0.02 -10.45
C GLU A 150 21.40 -0.91 -9.23
N ASP A 151 21.90 -0.41 -8.09
CA ASP A 151 21.90 -1.16 -6.83
C ASP A 151 20.48 -1.60 -6.43
N ALA A 152 19.52 -0.69 -6.52
CA ALA A 152 18.14 -0.98 -6.17
C ALA A 152 17.50 -2.02 -7.07
N GLN A 153 17.82 -2.04 -8.36
CA GLN A 153 17.33 -3.06 -9.29
C GLN A 153 17.74 -4.47 -8.83
N PHE A 154 19.01 -4.67 -8.45
CA PHE A 154 19.47 -5.98 -7.97
C PHE A 154 18.85 -6.36 -6.63
N ARG A 155 18.81 -5.43 -5.66
CA ARG A 155 18.16 -5.71 -4.36
C ARG A 155 16.68 -6.01 -4.51
N LEU A 156 15.99 -5.34 -5.44
CA LEU A 156 14.58 -5.62 -5.68
C LEU A 156 14.35 -6.99 -6.32
N ASP A 157 15.24 -7.44 -7.20
CA ASP A 157 15.13 -8.78 -7.79
C ASP A 157 15.28 -9.87 -6.72
N VAL A 158 16.22 -9.68 -5.78
CA VAL A 158 16.34 -10.54 -4.59
C VAL A 158 15.05 -10.51 -3.76
N HIS A 159 14.52 -9.32 -3.49
CA HIS A 159 13.26 -9.19 -2.75
C HIS A 159 12.09 -9.87 -3.45
N ARG A 160 11.98 -9.75 -4.77
CA ARG A 160 10.99 -10.46 -5.58
C ARG A 160 11.12 -11.98 -5.39
N CYS A 161 12.33 -12.52 -5.36
CA CYS A 161 12.53 -13.95 -5.09
C CYS A 161 12.09 -14.36 -3.69
N ARG A 162 12.27 -13.50 -2.69
CA ARG A 162 11.69 -13.70 -1.34
C ARG A 162 10.17 -13.74 -1.38
N LEU A 163 9.54 -12.82 -2.12
CA LEU A 163 8.08 -12.79 -2.29
C LEU A 163 7.55 -14.09 -2.91
N LEU A 164 8.19 -14.60 -3.98
CA LEU A 164 7.79 -15.86 -4.61
C LEU A 164 7.82 -17.05 -3.66
N ARG A 165 8.85 -17.14 -2.81
CA ARG A 165 8.98 -18.22 -1.82
C ARG A 165 7.95 -18.10 -0.68
N ARG A 166 7.53 -16.87 -0.39
CA ARG A 166 6.40 -16.58 0.52
C ARG A 166 5.04 -16.81 -0.16
N GLY A 167 5.00 -17.38 -1.37
CA GLY A 167 3.77 -17.72 -2.09
C GLY A 167 3.10 -16.51 -2.78
N ILE A 168 3.85 -15.43 -3.00
CA ILE A 168 3.37 -14.22 -3.64
C ILE A 168 3.83 -14.22 -5.10
N PRO A 169 2.91 -14.28 -6.08
CA PRO A 169 3.26 -14.34 -7.50
C PRO A 169 3.69 -12.96 -8.02
N ALA A 170 4.83 -12.43 -7.58
CA ALA A 170 5.36 -11.15 -8.02
C ALA A 170 5.96 -11.24 -9.44
N GLN A 171 5.62 -10.29 -10.33
CA GLN A 171 6.12 -10.29 -11.71
C GLN A 171 7.65 -10.09 -11.75
N PRO A 172 8.35 -10.60 -12.79
CA PRO A 172 9.76 -10.33 -12.99
C PRO A 172 10.03 -8.85 -13.23
N ILE A 173 11.19 -8.39 -12.75
CA ILE A 173 11.74 -7.07 -13.09
C ILE A 173 12.94 -7.17 -14.04
N LEU A 174 13.62 -8.32 -14.07
CA LEU A 174 14.73 -8.61 -14.95
C LEU A 174 14.42 -9.82 -15.83
N GLY A 175 15.11 -9.94 -16.96
CA GLY A 175 15.15 -11.18 -17.70
C GLY A 175 15.90 -12.24 -16.88
N GLY A 176 15.33 -13.44 -16.77
CA GLY A 176 15.91 -14.53 -15.99
C GLY A 176 14.86 -15.24 -15.14
N TYR A 177 15.35 -15.97 -14.15
CA TYR A 177 14.53 -16.67 -13.18
C TYR A 177 15.09 -16.42 -11.78
N CYS A 178 14.26 -16.61 -10.75
CA CYS A 178 14.80 -16.71 -9.40
C CYS A 178 15.61 -17.99 -9.33
N GLY A 179 16.92 -17.88 -9.57
CA GLY A 179 17.86 -18.96 -9.36
C GLY A 179 17.89 -19.42 -7.91
N ASN A 180 18.83 -20.29 -7.59
CA ASN A 180 19.11 -20.80 -6.25
C ASN A 180 19.48 -19.73 -5.22
N TYR A 181 19.30 -18.45 -5.54
CA TYR A 181 19.59 -17.21 -4.83
C TYR A 181 18.88 -17.04 -3.49
N GLU A 182 18.74 -18.13 -2.74
CA GLU A 182 18.53 -18.25 -1.29
C GLU A 182 17.88 -19.61 -0.96
N LEU A 183 17.55 -20.52 -1.92
CA LEU A 183 16.83 -21.79 -1.61
C LEU A 183 17.13 -23.02 -2.52
N GLY A 184 18.34 -23.14 -3.07
CA GLY A 184 18.97 -24.41 -3.54
C GLY A 184 18.13 -25.53 -4.21
N MET A 185 17.69 -25.36 -5.46
CA MET A 185 17.35 -26.48 -6.35
C MET A 185 18.58 -26.91 -7.18
N PRO A 186 18.89 -28.20 -7.36
CA PRO A 186 20.06 -28.61 -8.14
C PRO A 186 19.98 -28.13 -9.60
N GLU A 187 21.11 -27.65 -10.12
CA GLU A 187 21.25 -27.13 -11.50
C GLU A 187 20.88 -28.16 -12.58
N SER A 188 20.98 -29.46 -12.27
CA SER A 188 20.56 -30.56 -13.13
C SER A 188 19.05 -30.70 -13.30
N MET A 189 18.23 -30.16 -12.39
CA MET A 189 16.76 -30.17 -12.48
C MET A 189 16.21 -28.98 -13.26
N ILE A 190 17.00 -27.92 -13.43
CA ILE A 190 16.61 -26.68 -14.12
C ILE A 190 16.68 -26.87 -15.66
N ASN A 191 17.51 -27.82 -16.11
CA ASN A 191 17.76 -28.07 -17.53
C ASN A 191 16.99 -29.26 -18.11
N ASP A 192 16.05 -29.88 -17.36
CA ASP A 192 15.22 -30.98 -17.87
C ASP A 192 13.85 -30.47 -18.34
N PRO A 193 13.59 -30.42 -19.66
CA PRO A 193 12.30 -29.98 -20.21
C PRO A 193 11.14 -30.95 -19.93
N ALA A 194 11.38 -32.11 -19.29
CA ALA A 194 10.37 -33.11 -18.96
C ALA A 194 10.01 -33.20 -17.46
N PHE A 195 10.49 -32.28 -16.61
CA PHE A 195 10.30 -32.37 -15.16
C PHE A 195 8.83 -32.17 -14.74
N ASN A 196 8.20 -33.23 -14.23
CA ASN A 196 6.82 -33.25 -13.71
C ASN A 196 6.82 -33.23 -12.17
N TYR A 197 6.26 -32.17 -11.59
CA TYR A 197 6.23 -31.89 -10.15
C TYR A 197 5.46 -32.92 -9.30
N GLU A 198 4.60 -33.76 -9.88
CA GLU A 198 3.70 -34.63 -9.10
C GLU A 198 4.31 -35.96 -8.62
N ASN A 199 5.46 -36.40 -9.17
CA ASN A 199 5.96 -37.77 -8.99
C ASN A 199 7.37 -37.90 -8.37
N TYR A 200 7.89 -36.88 -7.69
CA TYR A 200 9.26 -36.94 -7.16
C TYR A 200 9.35 -37.68 -5.80
N THR A 201 10.18 -38.74 -5.75
CA THR A 201 10.68 -39.38 -4.51
C THR A 201 12.21 -39.51 -4.56
N PRO A 202 12.96 -39.27 -3.46
CA PRO A 202 14.40 -39.09 -3.51
C PRO A 202 15.16 -40.43 -3.51
N THR A 203 16.16 -40.56 -4.38
CA THR A 203 17.21 -41.59 -4.24
C THR A 203 18.60 -40.97 -4.32
N ASN A 204 19.43 -41.32 -3.33
CA ASN A 204 20.80 -40.84 -3.17
C ASN A 204 21.74 -41.43 -4.24
N SER A 205 22.49 -40.60 -4.96
CA SER A 205 23.81 -40.99 -5.44
C SER A 205 24.74 -39.82 -5.75
N THR A 206 25.92 -39.89 -5.15
CA THR A 206 27.18 -39.20 -5.44
C THR A 206 27.63 -39.32 -6.90
N THR A 207 28.13 -38.23 -7.51
CA THR A 207 29.39 -38.24 -8.31
C THR A 207 29.87 -36.84 -8.73
N THR A 208 31.19 -36.68 -8.70
CA THR A 208 32.06 -35.58 -9.13
C THR A 208 32.21 -35.45 -10.65
N SER A 209 32.27 -34.22 -11.19
CA SER A 209 33.20 -33.86 -12.29
C SER A 209 33.30 -32.35 -12.54
N THR A 210 34.55 -31.91 -12.69
CA THR A 210 35.06 -30.59 -13.11
C THR A 210 34.81 -30.26 -14.58
N GLN A 211 34.46 -29.01 -14.91
CA GLN A 211 35.05 -28.27 -16.06
C GLN A 211 34.74 -26.76 -16.01
N SER A 212 35.75 -25.97 -16.38
CA SER A 212 35.77 -24.51 -16.41
C SER A 212 35.57 -23.95 -17.81
N SER A 213 34.77 -22.89 -17.96
CA SER A 213 35.09 -21.78 -18.88
C SER A 213 34.24 -20.52 -18.58
N THR A 214 34.95 -19.50 -18.08
CA THR A 214 34.81 -18.06 -18.35
C THR A 214 33.50 -17.33 -18.01
N ASN A 215 33.51 -16.74 -16.81
CA ASN A 215 33.01 -15.42 -16.42
C ASN A 215 31.58 -15.01 -16.85
N SER A 216 30.59 -15.64 -16.23
CA SER A 216 29.70 -14.89 -15.34
C SER A 216 29.72 -15.62 -14.00
N SER A 217 30.45 -15.09 -13.02
CA SER A 217 30.30 -15.54 -11.64
C SER A 217 28.81 -15.55 -11.33
N SER A 218 28.30 -16.73 -11.00
CA SER A 218 26.99 -16.96 -10.42
C SER A 218 26.94 -16.28 -9.05
N GLU A 219 26.96 -14.95 -9.02
CA GLU A 219 27.03 -14.15 -7.81
C GLU A 219 25.73 -14.33 -7.05
N ARG A 220 25.78 -15.22 -6.04
CA ARG A 220 24.77 -15.29 -4.98
C ARG A 220 24.47 -13.89 -4.49
N SER A 221 23.20 -13.63 -4.16
CA SER A 221 22.74 -12.35 -3.61
C SER A 221 23.75 -11.85 -2.58
N PRO A 222 24.25 -10.61 -2.70
CA PRO A 222 25.22 -10.10 -1.75
C PRO A 222 24.57 -10.17 -0.36
N PRO A 223 25.29 -10.61 0.68
CA PRO A 223 24.81 -10.49 2.04
C PRO A 223 24.36 -9.04 2.25
N ASN A 224 23.23 -8.84 2.91
CA ASN A 224 22.63 -7.52 3.21
C ASN A 224 21.83 -6.84 2.07
N ALA A 225 21.31 -7.57 1.09
CA ALA A 225 20.33 -7.06 0.10
C ALA A 225 18.94 -6.78 0.72
N VAL A 226 18.87 -5.92 1.73
CA VAL A 226 17.64 -5.57 2.47
C VAL A 226 16.77 -4.62 1.62
N TRP A 227 15.47 -4.86 1.65
CA TRP A 227 14.44 -4.05 0.98
C TRP A 227 13.24 -3.77 1.92
N PRO A 228 12.83 -2.50 2.11
CA PRO A 228 13.59 -1.28 1.81
C PRO A 228 14.96 -1.23 2.48
N HIS A 229 15.92 -0.55 1.87
CA HIS A 229 17.24 -0.33 2.45
C HIS A 229 17.12 0.46 3.78
N PRO A 230 17.72 -0.01 4.90
CA PRO A 230 17.68 0.70 6.16
C PRO A 230 18.33 2.08 6.12
N GLN A 231 18.03 2.96 7.07
CA GLN A 231 18.76 4.23 7.22
C GLN A 231 20.27 4.01 7.37
N GLN A 232 20.66 3.02 8.18
CA GLN A 232 22.05 2.59 8.35
C GLN A 232 22.11 1.08 8.53
N ILE A 233 23.07 0.44 7.85
CA ILE A 233 23.42 -0.97 8.03
C ILE A 233 24.93 -1.11 7.98
N VAL A 234 25.49 -1.79 8.98
CA VAL A 234 26.90 -2.18 9.03
C VAL A 234 26.92 -3.68 9.31
N ALA A 235 27.64 -4.45 8.50
CA ALA A 235 27.71 -5.89 8.63
C ALA A 235 29.13 -6.40 8.37
N SER A 236 29.55 -7.42 9.12
CA SER A 236 30.76 -8.19 8.85
C SER A 236 30.56 -9.20 7.72
N ASN A 237 31.66 -9.70 7.17
CA ASN A 237 31.65 -10.81 6.22
C ASN A 237 31.62 -12.20 6.89
N GLU A 238 31.91 -12.27 8.19
CA GLU A 238 31.80 -13.50 8.96
C GLU A 238 30.35 -13.85 9.26
N SER A 239 30.01 -15.13 9.15
CA SER A 239 28.65 -15.63 9.34
C SER A 239 28.52 -16.61 10.50
N LEU A 240 27.33 -16.60 11.10
CA LEU A 240 26.83 -17.58 12.04
C LEU A 240 25.90 -18.55 11.30
N TYR A 241 25.96 -19.82 11.67
CA TYR A 241 24.95 -20.79 11.28
C TYR A 241 23.66 -20.56 12.08
N ILE A 242 22.53 -20.92 11.48
CA ILE A 242 21.25 -20.98 12.20
C ILE A 242 20.72 -22.41 12.15
N ARG A 243 20.43 -22.97 13.33
CA ARG A 243 19.72 -24.25 13.47
C ARG A 243 18.28 -23.94 13.92
N PRO A 244 17.26 -24.27 13.10
CA PRO A 244 15.86 -23.94 13.41
C PRO A 244 15.40 -24.38 14.80
N HIS A 245 15.89 -25.52 15.28
CA HIS A 245 15.47 -26.12 16.55
C HIS A 245 16.20 -25.55 17.78
N ASP A 246 17.26 -24.76 17.57
CA ASP A 246 18.13 -24.28 18.64
C ASP A 246 17.92 -22.80 18.98
N ILE A 247 17.35 -22.04 18.04
CA ILE A 247 17.16 -20.61 18.24
C ILE A 247 15.98 -20.37 19.20
N MET A 248 16.26 -19.68 20.30
CA MET A 248 15.20 -19.25 21.22
C MET A 248 14.75 -17.84 20.87
N ILE A 249 13.45 -17.66 20.65
CA ILE A 249 12.85 -16.34 20.41
C ILE A 249 12.20 -15.86 21.71
N HIS A 250 12.69 -14.74 22.23
CA HIS A 250 12.22 -14.14 23.47
C HIS A 250 11.68 -12.73 23.23
N SER A 251 10.69 -12.33 24.03
CA SER A 251 10.24 -10.93 24.06
C SER A 251 10.00 -10.46 25.48
N ASN A 252 10.37 -9.21 25.78
CA ASN A 252 10.10 -8.59 27.07
C ASN A 252 8.63 -8.16 27.26
N ILE A 253 7.81 -8.23 26.21
CA ILE A 253 6.37 -7.95 26.26
C ILE A 253 5.55 -9.24 26.30
N ARG A 254 5.22 -9.69 27.52
CA ARG A 254 4.65 -11.04 27.77
C ARG A 254 3.22 -11.24 27.25
N THR A 255 2.44 -10.17 27.13
CA THR A 255 0.99 -10.24 26.80
C THR A 255 0.66 -9.37 25.58
N CYS A 256 1.39 -9.54 24.48
CA CYS A 256 1.15 -8.81 23.24
C CYS A 256 0.86 -9.76 22.08
N ASP A 257 -0.41 -9.83 21.69
CA ASP A 257 -0.90 -10.64 20.59
C ASP A 257 -0.24 -10.30 19.25
N ILE A 258 0.02 -9.01 18.98
CA ILE A 258 0.73 -8.54 17.78
C ILE A 258 2.10 -9.21 17.68
N ILE A 259 2.88 -9.21 18.77
CA ILE A 259 4.23 -9.78 18.78
C ILE A 259 4.19 -11.30 18.74
N SER A 260 3.32 -11.94 19.52
CA SER A 260 3.15 -13.40 19.48
C SER A 260 2.76 -13.89 18.08
N LYS A 261 1.79 -13.24 17.43
CA LYS A 261 1.37 -13.56 16.05
C LYS A 261 2.41 -13.19 15.00
N ALA A 262 3.28 -12.21 15.27
CA ALA A 262 4.42 -11.94 14.41
C ALA A 262 5.46 -13.05 14.49
N ILE A 263 5.80 -13.53 15.69
CA ILE A 263 6.73 -14.65 15.87
C ILE A 263 6.22 -15.89 15.15
N GLU A 264 4.95 -16.30 15.39
CA GLU A 264 4.31 -17.44 14.71
C GLU A 264 4.40 -17.35 13.17
N ARG A 265 4.28 -16.14 12.62
CA ARG A 265 4.33 -15.90 11.17
C ARG A 265 5.75 -15.89 10.61
N TYR A 266 6.71 -15.32 11.33
CA TYR A 266 8.09 -15.17 10.85
C TYR A 266 8.93 -16.41 11.04
N GLU A 267 8.65 -17.25 12.03
CA GLU A 267 9.37 -18.50 12.27
C GLU A 267 9.49 -19.40 11.01
N PRO A 268 8.41 -19.70 10.26
CA PRO A 268 8.52 -20.45 9.00
C PRO A 268 9.18 -19.65 7.85
N ILE A 269 9.27 -18.32 7.95
CA ILE A 269 10.01 -17.49 6.98
C ILE A 269 11.51 -17.57 7.25
N PHE A 270 11.92 -17.61 8.52
CA PHE A 270 13.30 -17.85 8.92
C PHE A 270 13.75 -19.27 8.55
N PHE A 271 12.85 -20.25 8.71
CA PHE A 271 13.15 -21.69 8.59
C PHE A 271 12.17 -22.44 7.67
N PRO A 272 12.22 -22.21 6.35
CA PRO A 272 11.32 -22.88 5.41
C PRO A 272 11.50 -24.42 5.42
N PRO A 273 10.44 -25.20 5.71
CA PRO A 273 10.55 -26.64 6.02
C PRO A 273 10.84 -27.56 4.82
N LYS A 274 10.85 -27.05 3.59
CA LYS A 274 10.83 -27.85 2.35
C LYS A 274 12.13 -27.81 1.54
N LEU A 275 13.26 -27.54 2.18
CA LEU A 275 14.50 -27.36 1.46
C LEU A 275 15.49 -28.44 1.84
N SER A 276 16.21 -28.93 0.83
CA SER A 276 17.38 -29.79 0.97
C SER A 276 18.55 -29.02 1.61
N MET A 277 18.29 -28.33 2.71
CA MET A 277 19.28 -27.62 3.50
C MET A 277 20.18 -28.63 4.19
N SER A 278 21.47 -28.38 4.13
CA SER A 278 22.43 -29.13 4.92
C SER A 278 22.28 -28.72 6.38
N GLU A 279 22.32 -29.68 7.31
CA GLU A 279 22.45 -29.34 8.72
C GLU A 279 23.88 -28.84 8.98
N PRO A 280 24.06 -27.70 9.68
CA PRO A 280 25.38 -27.23 10.07
C PRO A 280 26.16 -28.33 10.81
N PRO A 281 27.51 -28.32 10.75
CA PRO A 281 28.33 -29.28 11.48
C PRO A 281 27.92 -29.37 12.95
N SER A 282 27.84 -30.59 13.49
CA SER A 282 27.37 -30.82 14.87
C SER A 282 28.22 -30.12 15.93
N ASP A 283 29.50 -29.88 15.62
CA ASP A 283 30.51 -29.22 16.45
C ASP A 283 30.71 -27.73 16.13
N ALA A 284 29.88 -27.15 15.24
CA ALA A 284 29.97 -25.74 14.93
C ALA A 284 29.71 -24.88 16.17
N ASP A 285 30.68 -24.05 16.56
CA ASP A 285 30.54 -23.14 17.71
C ASP A 285 29.90 -21.80 17.29
N ASN A 286 29.95 -21.42 16.03
CA ASN A 286 29.41 -20.16 15.50
C ASN A 286 27.91 -20.25 15.16
N ILE A 287 27.07 -20.61 16.13
CA ILE A 287 25.62 -20.78 15.94
C ILE A 287 24.86 -19.64 16.61
N LEU A 288 23.90 -19.03 15.91
CA LEU A 288 22.98 -18.05 16.50
C LEU A 288 22.07 -18.74 17.53
N GLN A 289 22.09 -18.26 18.77
CA GLN A 289 21.39 -18.88 19.89
C GLN A 289 20.04 -18.22 20.20
N ASN A 290 19.98 -16.89 20.13
CA ASN A 290 18.82 -16.14 20.61
C ASN A 290 18.41 -15.03 19.64
N LEU A 291 17.10 -14.83 19.50
CA LEU A 291 16.50 -13.61 18.98
C LEU A 291 15.66 -12.96 20.09
N THR A 292 16.04 -11.77 20.53
CA THR A 292 15.35 -11.04 21.59
C THR A 292 14.63 -9.82 21.03
N LEU A 293 13.34 -9.68 21.31
CA LEU A 293 12.51 -8.54 20.93
C LEU A 293 12.18 -7.67 22.15
N ASN A 294 12.74 -6.46 22.20
CA ASN A 294 12.69 -5.58 23.36
C ASN A 294 12.02 -4.23 23.05
N ILE A 295 10.96 -3.92 23.80
CA ILE A 295 10.46 -2.54 23.89
C ILE A 295 11.20 -1.83 25.02
N ARG A 296 11.81 -0.68 24.72
CA ARG A 296 12.38 0.26 25.70
C ARG A 296 11.28 0.96 26.47
N ASP A 297 11.59 1.31 27.72
CA ASP A 297 10.81 2.26 28.54
C ASP A 297 9.30 1.96 28.61
N ASN A 298 8.89 1.17 29.61
CA ASN A 298 7.50 0.76 29.84
C ASN A 298 6.89 -0.05 28.67
N PRO A 299 7.19 -1.36 28.56
CA PRO A 299 6.67 -2.22 27.50
C PRO A 299 5.13 -2.28 27.50
N GLN A 300 4.50 -1.72 26.48
CA GLN A 300 3.04 -1.71 26.30
C GLN A 300 2.68 -2.25 24.91
N CYS A 301 1.56 -2.98 24.82
CA CYS A 301 1.06 -3.50 23.55
C CYS A 301 0.05 -2.51 22.99
N GLU A 302 0.51 -1.63 22.10
CA GLU A 302 -0.36 -0.70 21.39
C GLU A 302 -1.39 -1.49 20.56
N GLN A 303 -2.61 -0.97 20.47
CA GLN A 303 -3.72 -1.69 19.84
C GLN A 303 -3.76 -1.46 18.33
N TYR A 304 -3.70 -0.20 17.89
CA TYR A 304 -3.78 0.21 16.49
C TYR A 304 -2.73 1.25 16.16
N ILE A 305 -2.06 1.08 15.02
CA ILE A 305 -1.08 2.03 14.52
C ILE A 305 -1.76 3.35 14.14
N GLN A 306 -1.15 4.46 14.53
CA GLN A 306 -1.61 5.83 14.27
C GLN A 306 -0.67 6.52 13.29
N GLN A 307 -1.06 7.68 12.75
CA GLN A 307 -0.24 8.47 11.82
C GLN A 307 1.15 8.78 12.38
N ASN A 308 1.24 9.09 13.67
CA ASN A 308 2.47 9.49 14.36
C ASN A 308 3.06 8.35 15.22
N SER A 309 2.63 7.11 15.04
CA SER A 309 3.20 5.97 15.74
C SER A 309 4.69 5.85 15.45
N ASN A 310 5.47 5.56 16.49
CA ASN A 310 6.91 5.37 16.35
C ASN A 310 7.17 4.02 15.66
N GLU A 311 7.95 3.98 14.59
CA GLU A 311 8.33 2.76 13.86
C GLU A 311 9.86 2.54 13.85
N THR A 312 10.59 3.29 14.66
CA THR A 312 12.05 3.23 14.78
C THR A 312 12.49 1.99 15.54
N TYR A 313 13.55 1.36 15.06
CA TYR A 313 14.17 0.22 15.74
C TYR A 313 15.70 0.20 15.53
N THR A 314 16.36 -0.57 16.39
CA THR A 314 17.75 -0.97 16.23
C THR A 314 17.80 -2.49 16.23
N LEU A 315 18.46 -3.08 15.25
CA LEU A 315 18.74 -4.51 15.20
C LEU A 315 20.25 -4.72 15.32
N THR A 316 20.69 -5.46 16.33
CA THR A 316 22.08 -5.86 16.50
C THR A 316 22.21 -7.38 16.48
N ILE A 317 23.28 -7.87 15.86
CA ILE A 317 23.71 -9.26 15.91
C ILE A 317 25.16 -9.23 16.32
N ASN A 318 25.48 -9.83 17.47
CA ASN A 318 26.84 -9.98 17.96
C ASN A 318 26.87 -11.11 18.99
N ASN A 319 28.03 -11.77 19.15
CA ASN A 319 28.23 -12.81 20.16
C ASN A 319 27.12 -13.87 20.15
N LYS A 320 26.69 -14.31 18.95
CA LYS A 320 25.65 -15.34 18.77
C LYS A 320 24.24 -14.93 19.25
N ILE A 321 23.99 -13.66 19.48
CA ILE A 321 22.70 -13.13 19.94
C ILE A 321 22.23 -12.04 18.97
N ALA A 322 20.96 -12.14 18.55
CA ALA A 322 20.25 -11.09 17.82
C ALA A 322 19.31 -10.34 18.76
N ILE A 323 19.30 -9.01 18.71
CA ILE A 323 18.43 -8.15 19.51
C ILE A 323 17.76 -7.13 18.59
N VAL A 324 16.42 -7.14 18.56
CA VAL A 324 15.62 -6.06 17.99
C VAL A 324 15.09 -5.21 19.14
N GLU A 325 15.52 -3.96 19.19
CA GLU A 325 15.11 -2.98 20.20
C GLU A 325 14.30 -1.86 19.56
N ALA A 326 13.15 -1.51 20.14
CA ALA A 326 12.29 -0.43 19.68
C ALA A 326 11.62 0.30 20.85
N SER A 327 10.98 1.43 20.58
CA SER A 327 10.16 2.15 21.58
C SER A 327 8.66 1.84 21.46
N SER A 328 8.28 0.96 20.53
CA SER A 328 6.90 0.60 20.19
C SER A 328 6.84 -0.82 19.64
N VAL A 329 5.64 -1.41 19.64
CA VAL A 329 5.40 -2.70 18.96
C VAL A 329 5.61 -2.60 17.44
N TRP A 330 5.36 -1.42 16.86
CA TRP A 330 5.48 -1.21 15.42
C TRP A 330 6.93 -1.29 14.96
N GLY A 331 7.87 -0.68 15.70
CA GLY A 331 9.30 -0.79 15.43
C GLY A 331 9.79 -2.24 15.50
N LEU A 332 9.28 -3.04 16.46
CA LEU A 332 9.59 -4.47 16.54
C LEU A 332 9.13 -5.23 15.28
N LEU A 333 7.93 -4.95 14.76
CA LEU A 333 7.45 -5.56 13.52
C LEU A 333 8.35 -5.22 12.31
N ARG A 334 8.86 -3.99 12.22
CA ARG A 334 9.76 -3.56 11.14
C ARG A 334 11.13 -4.23 11.27
N GLY A 335 11.66 -4.31 12.49
CA GLY A 335 12.92 -4.99 12.77
C GLY A 335 12.87 -6.50 12.54
N LEU A 336 11.74 -7.16 12.82
CA LEU A 336 11.52 -8.56 12.48
C LEU A 336 11.56 -8.83 10.97
N GLU A 337 10.95 -7.96 10.15
CA GLU A 337 11.06 -8.08 8.69
C GLU A 337 12.52 -7.94 8.25
N THR A 338 13.24 -6.95 8.75
CA THR A 338 14.65 -6.75 8.40
C THR A 338 15.51 -7.93 8.84
N PHE A 339 15.31 -8.46 10.05
CA PHE A 339 16.00 -9.67 10.51
C PHE A 339 15.75 -10.85 9.56
N SER A 340 14.51 -11.03 9.08
CA SER A 340 14.16 -12.08 8.11
C SER A 340 14.96 -11.99 6.81
N GLN A 341 15.33 -10.78 6.38
CA GLN A 341 16.04 -10.53 5.13
C GLN A 341 17.57 -10.61 5.27
N LEU A 342 18.09 -10.65 6.49
CA LEU A 342 19.51 -10.87 6.77
C LEU A 342 19.86 -12.37 6.82
N ILE A 343 18.85 -13.23 6.89
CA ILE A 343 19.02 -14.68 6.79
C ILE A 343 19.17 -15.05 5.33
N TYR A 344 20.22 -15.81 5.00
CA TYR A 344 20.47 -16.28 3.64
C TYR A 344 21.08 -17.68 3.65
N ILE A 345 21.19 -18.28 2.47
CA ILE A 345 21.86 -19.58 2.30
C ILE A 345 23.26 -19.35 1.72
N ASN A 346 24.29 -19.91 2.37
CA ASN A 346 25.68 -19.83 1.91
C ASN A 346 26.02 -20.91 0.87
N GLU A 347 27.20 -20.80 0.26
CA GLU A 347 27.68 -21.68 -0.82
C GLU A 347 27.57 -23.18 -0.53
N GLN A 348 27.63 -23.56 0.75
CA GLN A 348 27.55 -24.93 1.23
C GLN A 348 26.12 -25.38 1.58
N ASN A 349 25.11 -24.60 1.20
CA ASN A 349 23.68 -24.83 1.47
C ASN A 349 23.29 -24.83 2.95
N TYR A 350 24.02 -24.09 3.79
CA TYR A 350 23.64 -23.82 5.16
C TYR A 350 22.86 -22.50 5.26
N VAL A 351 21.88 -22.46 6.15
CA VAL A 351 21.22 -21.21 6.56
C VAL A 351 22.14 -20.47 7.52
N VAL A 352 22.43 -19.22 7.17
CA VAL A 352 23.39 -18.38 7.87
C VAL A 352 22.90 -16.94 7.99
N ILE A 353 23.57 -16.19 8.86
CA ILE A 353 23.40 -14.76 9.05
C ILE A 353 24.75 -14.13 9.42
N ASN A 354 24.99 -12.87 9.10
CA ASN A 354 26.25 -12.21 9.47
C ASN A 354 26.38 -12.07 11.00
N ASN A 355 27.58 -12.31 11.53
CA ASN A 355 27.87 -12.37 12.98
C ASN A 355 27.88 -11.00 13.66
N SER A 356 28.42 -9.97 13.00
CA SER A 356 28.47 -8.60 13.52
C SER A 356 27.65 -7.70 12.62
N VAL A 357 26.38 -7.51 12.98
CA VAL A 357 25.44 -6.65 12.24
C VAL A 357 24.91 -5.58 13.18
N THR A 358 24.82 -4.34 12.68
CA THR A 358 24.10 -3.25 13.33
C THR A 358 23.25 -2.54 12.28
N VAL A 359 21.95 -2.51 12.52
CA VAL A 359 20.97 -1.77 11.73
C VAL A 359 20.33 -0.72 12.63
N ILE A 360 20.36 0.54 12.21
CA ILE A 360 19.61 1.63 12.83
C ILE A 360 18.65 2.13 11.77
N ASP A 361 17.36 2.07 12.06
CA ASP A 361 16.37 2.27 11.02
C ASP A 361 15.08 2.91 11.51
N SER A 362 14.45 3.67 10.61
CA SER A 362 13.23 4.42 10.83
C SER A 362 12.65 4.83 9.48
N PRO A 363 11.34 5.00 9.34
CA PRO A 363 10.76 5.49 8.10
C PRO A 363 11.14 6.96 7.86
N ARG A 364 11.43 7.31 6.61
CA ARG A 364 11.58 8.70 6.17
C ARG A 364 10.25 9.45 6.19
N PHE A 365 9.17 8.79 5.80
CA PHE A 365 7.82 9.35 5.76
C PHE A 365 6.83 8.52 6.57
N GLN A 366 5.89 9.18 7.24
CA GLN A 366 4.94 8.54 8.15
C GLN A 366 3.76 7.87 7.42
N HIS A 367 3.31 8.43 6.31
CA HIS A 367 2.22 7.89 5.51
C HIS A 367 2.76 7.10 4.32
N ARG A 368 2.61 5.78 4.32
CA ARG A 368 3.14 4.90 3.26
C ARG A 368 2.05 3.96 2.79
N GLY A 369 1.29 4.44 1.81
CA GLY A 369 0.01 3.88 1.42
C GLY A 369 0.01 3.00 0.19
N VAL A 370 -0.99 2.12 0.16
CA VAL A 370 -1.44 1.38 -1.01
C VAL A 370 -2.94 1.60 -1.14
N MET A 371 -3.38 2.13 -2.28
CA MET A 371 -4.80 2.24 -2.63
C MET A 371 -5.19 1.09 -3.56
N LEU A 372 -6.17 0.28 -3.15
CA LEU A 372 -6.78 -0.74 -4.01
C LEU A 372 -8.27 -0.49 -4.20
N ASP A 373 -8.67 -0.53 -5.45
CA ASP A 373 -10.06 -0.51 -5.90
C ASP A 373 -10.64 -1.92 -5.94
N SER A 374 -11.73 -2.10 -5.23
CA SER A 374 -12.45 -3.36 -5.12
C SER A 374 -13.92 -3.28 -5.58
N ALA A 375 -14.28 -2.18 -6.21
CA ALA A 375 -15.62 -1.89 -6.70
C ALA A 375 -15.72 -2.10 -8.22
N ARG A 376 -14.68 -1.73 -8.98
CA ARG A 376 -14.59 -2.01 -10.43
C ARG A 376 -14.52 -3.50 -10.71
N HIS A 377 -13.78 -4.23 -9.88
CA HIS A 377 -13.80 -5.69 -9.79
C HIS A 377 -13.74 -6.11 -8.32
N PHE A 378 -14.50 -7.14 -7.95
CA PHE A 378 -14.44 -7.67 -6.59
C PHE A 378 -13.09 -8.34 -6.31
N LEU A 379 -12.48 -8.02 -5.17
CA LEU A 379 -11.23 -8.61 -4.71
C LEU A 379 -11.51 -9.60 -3.58
N PRO A 380 -11.25 -10.91 -3.76
CA PRO A 380 -11.45 -11.87 -2.68
C PRO A 380 -10.63 -11.52 -1.43
N VAL A 381 -11.22 -11.67 -0.24
CA VAL A 381 -10.55 -11.42 1.06
C VAL A 381 -9.17 -12.09 1.16
N PRO A 382 -8.96 -13.35 0.72
CA PRO A 382 -7.63 -13.95 0.72
C PRO A 382 -6.59 -13.18 -0.12
N ILE A 383 -6.99 -12.54 -1.23
CA ILE A 383 -6.10 -11.72 -2.06
C ILE A 383 -5.77 -10.40 -1.38
N ILE A 384 -6.75 -9.74 -0.75
CA ILE A 384 -6.53 -8.54 0.06
C ILE A 384 -5.55 -8.84 1.21
N LYS A 385 -5.74 -9.96 1.92
CA LYS A 385 -4.85 -10.39 3.01
C LYS A 385 -3.43 -10.69 2.53
N LYS A 386 -3.27 -11.32 1.36
CA LYS A 386 -1.95 -11.49 0.72
C LYS A 386 -1.32 -10.15 0.35
N ASN A 387 -2.10 -9.19 -0.14
CA ASN A 387 -1.58 -7.85 -0.39
C ASN A 387 -1.08 -7.18 0.90
N LEU A 388 -1.83 -7.30 2.01
CA LEU A 388 -1.42 -6.82 3.32
C LEU A 388 -0.13 -7.50 3.84
N ASP A 389 0.06 -8.80 3.57
CA ASP A 389 1.32 -9.48 3.85
C ASP A 389 2.49 -8.82 3.10
N VAL A 390 2.33 -8.57 1.80
CA VAL A 390 3.37 -7.95 0.97
C VAL A 390 3.63 -6.50 1.38
N MET A 391 2.60 -5.76 1.77
CA MET A 391 2.74 -4.43 2.35
C MET A 391 3.63 -4.46 3.60
N ALA A 392 3.43 -5.44 4.49
CA ALA A 392 4.25 -5.61 5.67
C ALA A 392 5.71 -5.93 5.32
N TYR A 393 5.93 -6.82 4.34
CA TYR A 393 7.28 -7.17 3.84
C TYR A 393 8.00 -5.96 3.20
N ASN A 394 7.25 -4.96 2.76
CA ASN A 394 7.76 -3.71 2.21
C ASN A 394 7.68 -2.53 3.20
N LYS A 395 7.32 -2.77 4.47
CA LYS A 395 7.18 -1.75 5.52
C LYS A 395 6.19 -0.60 5.20
N LEU A 396 5.20 -0.86 4.34
CA LEU A 396 4.06 0.02 4.10
C LEU A 396 3.07 -0.09 5.27
N ASN A 397 2.36 1.00 5.59
CA ASN A 397 1.57 1.08 6.83
C ASN A 397 0.14 1.64 6.63
N VAL A 398 -0.27 1.96 5.41
CA VAL A 398 -1.64 2.40 5.11
C VAL A 398 -2.22 1.57 3.97
N PHE A 399 -3.34 0.90 4.23
CA PHE A 399 -4.19 0.29 3.23
C PHE A 399 -5.40 1.19 3.02
N HIS A 400 -5.38 1.92 1.90
CA HIS A 400 -6.49 2.72 1.44
C HIS A 400 -7.40 1.83 0.59
N TRP A 401 -8.60 1.56 1.10
CA TRP A 401 -9.53 0.60 0.52
C TRP A 401 -10.70 1.30 -0.14
N HIS A 402 -10.62 1.44 -1.46
CA HIS A 402 -11.69 1.91 -2.32
C HIS A 402 -12.76 0.82 -2.45
N LEU A 403 -13.79 0.95 -1.61
CA LEU A 403 -14.76 -0.12 -1.30
C LEU A 403 -15.92 -0.16 -2.29
N VAL A 404 -16.37 0.99 -2.77
CA VAL A 404 -17.61 1.15 -3.55
C VAL A 404 -17.39 2.18 -4.64
N ASP A 405 -18.06 1.98 -5.76
CA ASP A 405 -17.98 2.84 -6.96
C ASP A 405 -19.22 2.59 -7.84
N ASP A 406 -19.24 3.12 -9.06
CA ASP A 406 -20.32 2.93 -10.02
C ASP A 406 -20.62 1.46 -10.29
N GLN A 407 -19.59 0.65 -10.53
CA GLN A 407 -19.74 -0.71 -11.03
C GLN A 407 -20.33 -1.65 -9.96
N SER A 408 -19.96 -1.46 -8.68
CA SER A 408 -20.54 -2.26 -7.61
C SER A 408 -20.48 -1.62 -6.21
N PHE A 409 -21.43 -2.05 -5.36
CA PHE A 409 -21.48 -1.77 -3.93
C PHE A 409 -21.29 -3.08 -3.13
N PRO A 410 -20.05 -3.57 -2.96
CA PRO A 410 -19.80 -4.85 -2.28
C PRO A 410 -19.85 -4.73 -0.75
N PHE A 411 -19.77 -3.53 -0.16
CA PHE A 411 -19.81 -3.35 1.30
C PHE A 411 -21.18 -3.70 1.88
N GLN A 412 -21.26 -4.68 2.78
CA GLN A 412 -22.53 -5.06 3.41
C GLN A 412 -22.89 -4.13 4.57
N SER A 413 -23.63 -3.06 4.28
CA SER A 413 -24.17 -2.20 5.33
C SER A 413 -25.23 -2.93 6.16
N THR A 414 -25.14 -2.81 7.49
CA THR A 414 -26.19 -3.29 8.40
C THR A 414 -27.36 -2.32 8.48
N THR A 415 -27.09 -1.03 8.34
CA THR A 415 -28.10 0.04 8.34
C THR A 415 -28.90 0.05 7.03
N PHE A 416 -28.23 -0.23 5.91
CA PHE A 416 -28.82 -0.26 4.58
C PHE A 416 -28.49 -1.57 3.84
N PRO A 417 -29.07 -2.73 4.24
CA PRO A 417 -28.74 -4.02 3.64
C PRO A 417 -29.01 -4.10 2.14
N ASN A 418 -29.97 -3.32 1.64
CA ASN A 418 -30.35 -3.32 0.23
C ASN A 418 -29.27 -2.73 -0.69
N LEU A 419 -28.35 -1.89 -0.18
CA LEU A 419 -27.23 -1.35 -0.97
C LEU A 419 -26.40 -2.48 -1.57
N SER A 420 -25.90 -3.41 -0.75
CA SER A 420 -25.17 -4.58 -1.27
C SER A 420 -26.04 -5.59 -2.00
N ARG A 421 -27.30 -5.81 -1.57
CA ARG A 421 -28.20 -6.77 -2.23
C ARG A 421 -28.52 -6.39 -3.69
N ALA A 422 -28.61 -5.09 -3.99
CA ALA A 422 -28.89 -4.59 -5.33
C ALA A 422 -27.63 -4.11 -6.06
N GLY A 423 -26.63 -3.61 -5.33
CA GLY A 423 -25.44 -2.95 -5.85
C GLY A 423 -24.23 -3.85 -6.07
N ALA A 424 -24.11 -4.99 -5.38
CA ALA A 424 -22.98 -5.91 -5.58
C ALA A 424 -23.10 -6.68 -6.91
N PHE A 425 -21.97 -7.19 -7.44
CA PHE A 425 -21.98 -8.01 -8.66
C PHE A 425 -22.81 -9.30 -8.51
N SER A 426 -22.78 -9.91 -7.32
CA SER A 426 -23.66 -11.02 -6.95
C SER A 426 -23.69 -11.15 -5.42
N THR A 427 -24.53 -12.06 -4.92
CA THR A 427 -24.57 -12.40 -3.48
C THR A 427 -23.27 -12.97 -2.92
N TYR A 428 -22.33 -13.39 -3.79
CA TYR A 428 -21.01 -13.89 -3.39
C TYR A 428 -19.91 -12.81 -3.43
N HIS A 429 -20.15 -11.69 -4.10
CA HIS A 429 -19.19 -10.60 -4.26
C HIS A 429 -19.49 -9.48 -3.27
N VAL A 430 -19.53 -9.83 -1.99
CA VAL A 430 -19.92 -8.95 -0.88
C VAL A 430 -18.88 -9.07 0.23
N TYR A 431 -18.52 -7.95 0.85
CA TYR A 431 -17.75 -7.92 2.10
C TYR A 431 -18.72 -7.84 3.27
N THR A 432 -18.88 -8.97 3.97
CA THR A 432 -19.70 -9.03 5.19
C THR A 432 -19.02 -8.28 6.34
N PRO A 433 -19.73 -7.96 7.44
CA PRO A 433 -19.10 -7.40 8.63
C PRO A 433 -17.95 -8.25 9.17
N ALA A 434 -18.04 -9.58 9.03
CA ALA A 434 -16.98 -10.50 9.43
C ALA A 434 -15.75 -10.40 8.52
N ASP A 435 -15.96 -10.27 7.21
CA ASP A 435 -14.87 -10.08 6.23
C ASP A 435 -14.12 -8.77 6.49
N VAL A 436 -14.86 -7.68 6.71
CA VAL A 436 -14.27 -6.37 7.02
C VAL A 436 -13.45 -6.45 8.31
N ASN A 437 -13.98 -7.09 9.35
CA ASN A 437 -13.25 -7.28 10.61
C ASN A 437 -12.00 -8.16 10.44
N ASP A 438 -12.07 -9.23 9.64
CA ASP A 438 -10.92 -10.10 9.35
C ASP A 438 -9.80 -9.34 8.60
N VAL A 439 -10.16 -8.50 7.62
CA VAL A 439 -9.18 -7.64 6.92
C VAL A 439 -8.55 -6.63 7.87
N ILE A 440 -9.34 -5.96 8.71
CA ILE A 440 -8.84 -4.97 9.68
C ILE A 440 -7.91 -5.62 10.70
N GLU A 441 -8.28 -6.78 11.26
CA GLU A 441 -7.46 -7.48 12.23
C GLU A 441 -6.16 -8.01 11.60
N HIS A 442 -6.24 -8.54 10.37
CA HIS A 442 -5.07 -8.98 9.63
C HIS A 442 -4.09 -7.82 9.34
N ALA A 443 -4.61 -6.62 9.05
CA ALA A 443 -3.83 -5.40 8.87
C ALA A 443 -3.23 -4.91 10.21
N ARG A 444 -4.01 -4.91 11.30
CA ARG A 444 -3.57 -4.50 12.64
C ARG A 444 -2.37 -5.31 13.13
N LEU A 445 -2.43 -6.64 12.98
CA LEU A 445 -1.33 -7.56 13.33
C LEU A 445 -0.04 -7.36 12.50
N ARG A 446 -0.10 -6.51 11.46
CA ARG A 446 1.04 -6.13 10.60
C ARG A 446 1.43 -4.66 10.76
N GLY A 447 0.76 -3.92 11.64
CA GLY A 447 0.94 -2.48 11.79
C GLY A 447 0.56 -1.74 10.52
N ILE A 448 -0.58 -2.07 9.93
CA ILE A 448 -1.17 -1.40 8.77
C ILE A 448 -2.53 -0.82 9.18
N ARG A 449 -2.76 0.46 8.89
CA ARG A 449 -4.07 1.10 9.04
C ARG A 449 -4.95 0.77 7.85
N VAL A 450 -6.25 0.57 8.07
CA VAL A 450 -7.23 0.43 6.99
C VAL A 450 -8.06 1.70 6.90
N ILE A 451 -7.94 2.43 5.80
CA ILE A 451 -8.70 3.65 5.50
C ILE A 451 -9.77 3.29 4.48
N PRO A 452 -11.06 3.22 4.85
CA PRO A 452 -12.14 2.98 3.89
C PRO A 452 -12.39 4.22 3.01
N GLU A 453 -12.71 3.97 1.75
CA GLU A 453 -13.20 4.96 0.80
C GLU A 453 -14.66 4.66 0.40
N ILE A 454 -15.53 5.65 0.58
CA ILE A 454 -16.97 5.63 0.27
C ILE A 454 -17.25 6.80 -0.68
N ASP A 455 -17.05 6.52 -1.96
CA ASP A 455 -17.02 7.54 -2.99
C ASP A 455 -18.38 8.27 -3.20
N THR A 456 -18.43 9.62 -3.05
CA THR A 456 -19.63 10.47 -3.30
C THR A 456 -19.28 11.95 -3.54
N PRO A 457 -20.07 12.73 -4.32
CA PRO A 457 -21.31 12.35 -5.01
C PRO A 457 -21.12 11.59 -6.34
N GLY A 458 -19.94 11.63 -6.95
CA GLY A 458 -19.53 10.82 -8.10
C GLY A 458 -19.38 9.35 -7.76
N HIS A 459 -19.25 8.50 -8.77
CA HIS A 459 -19.07 7.05 -8.61
C HIS A 459 -20.16 6.37 -7.75
N THR A 460 -21.42 6.82 -7.90
CA THR A 460 -22.56 6.35 -7.07
C THR A 460 -23.62 5.55 -7.83
N TYR A 461 -23.39 5.12 -9.08
CA TYR A 461 -24.35 4.33 -9.85
C TYR A 461 -24.87 3.09 -9.10
N SER A 462 -23.96 2.32 -8.48
CA SER A 462 -24.31 1.09 -7.75
C SER A 462 -25.28 1.33 -6.60
N TRP A 463 -25.30 2.53 -6.02
CA TRP A 463 -26.19 2.94 -4.96
C TRP A 463 -27.61 3.17 -5.49
N GLY A 464 -27.72 3.77 -6.67
CA GLY A 464 -28.97 4.02 -7.39
C GLY A 464 -29.79 2.75 -7.66
N LYS A 465 -29.14 1.59 -7.75
CA LYS A 465 -29.84 0.29 -7.89
C LYS A 465 -30.74 -0.02 -6.68
N SER A 466 -30.40 0.47 -5.49
CA SER A 466 -31.22 0.32 -4.28
C SER A 466 -31.98 1.58 -3.90
N MET A 467 -31.44 2.75 -4.22
CA MET A 467 -31.94 4.06 -3.78
C MET A 467 -31.98 5.02 -4.97
N PRO A 468 -32.82 4.74 -5.99
CA PRO A 468 -32.85 5.52 -7.23
C PRO A 468 -33.23 7.00 -6.99
N GLU A 469 -33.92 7.31 -5.90
CA GLU A 469 -34.27 8.68 -5.52
C GLU A 469 -33.06 9.55 -5.16
N LEU A 470 -31.92 8.96 -4.83
CA LEU A 470 -30.72 9.69 -4.43
C LEU A 470 -29.91 10.16 -5.64
N ILE A 471 -30.14 9.57 -6.82
CA ILE A 471 -29.37 9.83 -8.03
C ILE A 471 -29.97 10.99 -8.82
N THR A 472 -29.11 11.83 -9.36
CA THR A 472 -29.47 12.91 -10.28
C THR A 472 -29.84 12.32 -11.64
N PRO A 473 -31.04 12.60 -12.20
CA PRO A 473 -31.27 12.32 -13.60
C PRO A 473 -30.52 13.36 -14.44
N CYS A 474 -29.44 12.97 -15.13
CA CYS A 474 -28.81 13.86 -16.12
C CYS A 474 -29.73 14.09 -17.32
N TRP A 475 -29.60 15.26 -17.95
CA TRP A 475 -30.37 15.60 -19.15
C TRP A 475 -29.47 15.70 -20.37
N ALA A 476 -29.96 15.16 -21.48
CA ALA A 476 -29.36 15.33 -22.80
C ALA A 476 -30.47 15.58 -23.82
N ASN A 477 -30.26 16.52 -24.75
CA ASN A 477 -31.22 16.84 -25.81
C ASN A 477 -32.65 17.15 -25.30
N GLY A 478 -32.76 17.84 -24.16
CA GLY A 478 -34.04 18.28 -23.59
C GLY A 478 -34.89 17.17 -22.95
N LYS A 479 -34.33 15.99 -22.70
CA LYS A 479 -34.98 14.88 -22.00
C LYS A 479 -34.06 14.28 -20.94
N PRO A 480 -34.61 13.67 -19.86
CA PRO A 480 -33.81 12.86 -18.95
C PRO A 480 -33.19 11.69 -19.74
N TYR A 481 -31.90 11.53 -19.60
CA TYR A 481 -31.14 10.45 -20.21
C TYR A 481 -31.36 9.13 -19.44
N GLN A 482 -31.31 7.98 -20.13
CA GLN A 482 -31.23 6.66 -19.50
C GLN A 482 -29.77 6.19 -19.58
N ALA A 483 -29.16 5.85 -18.44
CA ALA A 483 -27.79 5.36 -18.45
C ALA A 483 -27.64 4.07 -19.28
N ILE A 484 -26.50 3.97 -19.97
CA ILE A 484 -26.14 2.80 -20.77
C ILE A 484 -25.08 2.01 -20.01
N TYR A 485 -25.43 0.77 -19.68
CA TYR A 485 -24.59 -0.14 -18.90
C TYR A 485 -23.25 -0.40 -19.61
N GLY A 486 -22.14 -0.22 -18.89
CA GLY A 486 -20.79 -0.53 -19.39
C GLY A 486 -20.15 0.52 -20.31
N ILE A 487 -20.78 1.68 -20.54
CA ILE A 487 -20.20 2.76 -21.36
C ILE A 487 -20.05 4.09 -20.62
N GLN A 488 -20.76 4.38 -19.52
CA GLN A 488 -20.53 5.57 -18.68
C GLN A 488 -21.12 5.40 -17.28
N GLY A 489 -20.28 5.48 -16.24
CA GLY A 489 -20.69 5.70 -14.85
C GLY A 489 -20.75 7.18 -14.45
N ALA A 490 -20.04 8.03 -15.19
CA ALA A 490 -19.91 9.50 -15.04
C ALA A 490 -21.20 10.33 -15.30
N MET A 491 -22.37 9.76 -15.11
CA MET A 491 -23.66 10.45 -15.27
C MET A 491 -24.65 10.13 -14.14
N GLU A 492 -24.35 9.24 -13.21
CA GLU A 492 -25.27 8.90 -12.12
C GLU A 492 -24.65 9.25 -10.78
N ILE A 493 -24.81 10.53 -10.43
CA ILE A 493 -24.25 11.11 -9.21
C ILE A 493 -25.34 11.53 -8.24
N PHE A 494 -25.02 11.58 -6.95
CA PHE A 494 -25.97 12.03 -5.95
C PHE A 494 -26.56 13.40 -6.26
N ASN A 495 -27.85 13.53 -5.99
CA ASN A 495 -28.59 14.77 -6.14
C ASN A 495 -28.30 15.70 -4.94
N PRO A 496 -27.58 16.82 -5.13
CA PRO A 496 -27.14 17.67 -4.04
C PRO A 496 -28.31 18.43 -3.43
N ILE A 497 -29.43 18.56 -4.15
CA ILE A 497 -30.62 19.24 -3.63
C ILE A 497 -31.60 18.28 -2.94
N GLU A 498 -31.28 16.98 -2.88
CA GLU A 498 -32.10 15.95 -2.21
C GLU A 498 -31.67 15.76 -0.74
N PRO A 499 -32.49 16.18 0.25
CA PRO A 499 -32.12 16.06 1.67
C PRO A 499 -31.85 14.63 2.12
N ARG A 500 -32.49 13.62 1.49
CA ARG A 500 -32.30 12.21 1.84
C ARG A 500 -30.87 11.74 1.59
N VAL A 501 -30.12 12.34 0.65
CA VAL A 501 -28.69 12.04 0.42
C VAL A 501 -27.91 12.27 1.71
N TYR A 502 -28.04 13.44 2.32
CA TYR A 502 -27.30 13.81 3.52
C TYR A 502 -27.69 12.97 4.74
N SER A 503 -28.98 12.64 4.90
CA SER A 503 -29.41 11.74 5.97
C SER A 503 -28.91 10.30 5.81
N THR A 504 -28.80 9.83 4.55
CA THR A 504 -28.26 8.51 4.22
C THR A 504 -26.75 8.47 4.49
N MET A 505 -26.03 9.52 4.09
CA MET A 505 -24.60 9.66 4.34
C MET A 505 -24.28 9.76 5.84
N ASP A 506 -25.02 10.54 6.63
CA ASP A 506 -24.81 10.57 8.09
C ASP A 506 -24.96 9.17 8.72
N ALA A 507 -26.03 8.46 8.39
CA ALA A 507 -26.26 7.12 8.93
C ALA A 507 -25.21 6.10 8.47
N LEU A 508 -24.83 6.11 7.19
CA LEU A 508 -23.84 5.18 6.64
C LEU A 508 -22.43 5.49 7.18
N LEU A 509 -22.03 6.75 7.22
CA LEU A 509 -20.70 7.15 7.72
C LEU A 509 -20.55 6.87 9.21
N ARG A 510 -21.62 6.97 10.02
CA ARG A 510 -21.62 6.49 11.42
C ARG A 510 -21.36 4.99 11.51
N GLU A 511 -21.96 4.20 10.62
CA GLU A 511 -21.72 2.76 10.57
C GLU A 511 -20.29 2.45 10.15
N VAL A 512 -19.80 3.07 9.08
CA VAL A 512 -18.41 2.91 8.62
C VAL A 512 -17.44 3.27 9.73
N LYS A 513 -17.63 4.41 10.40
CA LYS A 513 -16.84 4.78 11.59
C LYS A 513 -16.84 3.70 12.66
N SER A 514 -18.00 3.10 12.95
CA SER A 514 -18.11 2.07 13.99
C SER A 514 -17.36 0.78 13.65
N ARG A 515 -17.12 0.52 12.35
CA ARG A 515 -16.45 -0.69 11.87
C ARG A 515 -14.96 -0.51 11.60
N PHE A 516 -14.55 0.69 11.20
CA PHE A 516 -13.16 0.99 10.86
C PHE A 516 -12.50 1.77 12.02
N PRO A 517 -11.44 1.23 12.65
CA PRO A 517 -10.70 1.92 13.71
C PRO A 517 -9.98 3.20 13.24
N SER A 518 -9.78 3.32 11.92
CA SER A 518 -9.24 4.51 11.29
C SER A 518 -10.26 5.64 11.33
N ASN A 519 -9.81 6.85 11.64
CA ASN A 519 -10.67 8.01 11.60
C ASN A 519 -10.90 8.55 10.17
N TYR A 520 -10.28 8.00 9.13
CA TYR A 520 -10.29 8.56 7.76
C TYR A 520 -11.37 7.91 6.86
N ILE A 521 -12.14 8.68 6.06
CA ILE A 521 -13.15 8.19 5.08
C ILE A 521 -13.15 8.99 3.79
N HIS A 522 -13.09 8.36 2.62
CA HIS A 522 -12.91 9.00 1.32
C HIS A 522 -14.16 9.21 0.41
N LEU A 523 -14.24 10.23 -0.47
CA LEU A 523 -15.43 10.72 -1.24
C LEU A 523 -15.05 11.45 -2.60
N VAL A 524 -15.63 11.26 -3.81
CA VAL A 524 -15.34 11.97 -5.11
C VAL A 524 -16.52 12.69 -5.78
N TYR A 525 -16.33 13.66 -6.70
CA TYR A 525 -17.36 14.54 -7.32
C TYR A 525 -17.40 14.59 -8.89
N ASP A 526 -18.56 14.87 -9.57
CA ASP A 526 -18.74 14.89 -11.07
C ASP A 526 -19.75 15.96 -11.67
N LYS A 527 -19.73 16.23 -13.00
CA LYS A 527 -20.32 17.33 -13.79
C LYS A 527 -21.82 17.25 -14.15
N CYS A 528 -22.56 16.18 -13.84
CA CYS A 528 -23.97 15.98 -14.28
C CYS A 528 -24.94 17.12 -13.90
N TRP A 529 -24.74 17.77 -12.75
CA TRP A 529 -25.70 18.68 -12.13
C TRP A 529 -26.16 19.85 -13.01
N LEU A 530 -25.29 20.39 -13.86
CA LEU A 530 -25.63 21.53 -14.73
C LEU A 530 -26.62 21.17 -15.84
N SER A 531 -26.74 19.89 -16.18
CA SER A 531 -27.71 19.46 -17.19
C SER A 531 -29.15 19.47 -16.66
N ASN A 532 -29.33 19.30 -15.35
CA ASN A 532 -30.65 19.08 -14.76
C ASN A 532 -31.38 20.41 -14.49
N PRO A 533 -32.58 20.65 -15.07
CA PRO A 533 -33.30 21.91 -14.94
C PRO A 533 -33.79 22.20 -13.52
N ASN A 534 -34.07 21.18 -12.72
CA ASN A 534 -34.47 21.38 -11.33
C ASN A 534 -33.28 21.87 -10.49
N ILE A 535 -32.10 21.31 -10.74
CA ILE A 535 -30.87 21.71 -10.05
C ILE A 535 -30.47 23.13 -10.49
N THR A 536 -30.48 23.43 -11.78
CA THR A 536 -30.13 24.78 -12.26
C THR A 536 -31.13 25.84 -11.81
N GLN A 537 -32.43 25.53 -11.75
CA GLN A 537 -33.42 26.43 -11.16
C GLN A 537 -33.17 26.63 -9.66
N TRP A 538 -32.93 25.55 -8.92
CA TRP A 538 -32.62 25.64 -7.49
C TRP A 538 -31.33 26.44 -7.24
N MET A 539 -30.32 26.31 -8.10
CA MET A 539 -29.09 27.12 -8.06
C MET A 539 -29.39 28.62 -8.22
N ILE A 540 -30.24 28.99 -9.18
CA ILE A 540 -30.70 30.38 -9.37
C ILE A 540 -31.41 30.88 -8.12
N ASP A 541 -32.34 30.09 -7.58
CA ASP A 541 -33.14 30.47 -6.40
C ASP A 541 -32.27 30.64 -5.14
N ASN A 542 -31.12 29.95 -5.07
CA ASN A 542 -30.18 30.00 -3.95
C ASN A 542 -28.93 30.84 -4.24
N SER A 543 -28.93 31.65 -5.31
CA SER A 543 -27.81 32.53 -5.69
C SER A 543 -26.46 31.79 -5.91
N ILE A 544 -26.52 30.54 -6.35
CA ILE A 544 -25.35 29.74 -6.72
C ILE A 544 -25.15 29.84 -8.22
N ASN A 545 -24.18 30.64 -8.65
CA ASN A 545 -24.02 31.02 -10.06
C ASN A 545 -22.93 30.22 -10.80
N SER A 546 -22.37 29.19 -10.18
CA SER A 546 -21.28 28.40 -10.76
C SER A 546 -21.37 26.94 -10.36
N THR A 547 -20.82 26.08 -11.21
CA THR A 547 -20.59 24.65 -10.97
C THR A 547 -19.83 24.47 -9.65
N LYS A 548 -18.75 25.25 -9.46
CA LYS A 548 -17.97 25.28 -8.21
C LYS A 548 -18.83 25.55 -6.98
N GLY A 549 -19.78 26.48 -7.07
CA GLY A 549 -20.64 26.86 -5.96
C GLY A 549 -21.57 25.73 -5.51
N ILE A 550 -22.10 24.93 -6.44
CA ILE A 550 -22.94 23.78 -6.07
C ILE A 550 -22.10 22.60 -5.54
N HIS A 551 -20.85 22.46 -5.95
CA HIS A 551 -19.91 21.48 -5.38
C HIS A 551 -19.55 21.83 -3.96
N ALA A 552 -19.17 23.08 -3.72
CA ALA A 552 -18.90 23.60 -2.38
C ALA A 552 -20.12 23.36 -1.47
N TYR A 553 -21.33 23.64 -1.95
CA TYR A 553 -22.57 23.39 -1.22
C TYR A 553 -22.75 21.91 -0.79
N TYR A 554 -22.40 20.95 -1.66
CA TYR A 554 -22.46 19.52 -1.33
C TYR A 554 -21.33 19.13 -0.36
N ALA A 555 -20.10 19.52 -0.69
CA ALA A 555 -18.91 19.21 0.09
C ALA A 555 -19.05 19.72 1.53
N ASP A 556 -19.51 20.96 1.72
CA ASP A 556 -19.71 21.57 3.05
C ASP A 556 -20.65 20.73 3.92
N ARG A 557 -21.73 20.17 3.36
CA ARG A 557 -22.66 19.32 4.12
C ARG A 557 -22.06 17.98 4.51
N ILE A 558 -21.29 17.35 3.62
CA ILE A 558 -20.61 16.10 3.97
C ILE A 558 -19.48 16.36 4.98
N LEU A 559 -18.75 17.46 4.84
CA LEU A 559 -17.79 17.93 5.82
C LEU A 559 -18.46 18.20 7.18
N ASP A 560 -19.66 18.79 7.21
CA ASP A 560 -20.42 18.98 8.45
C ASP A 560 -20.87 17.66 9.09
N ILE A 561 -21.34 16.70 8.29
CA ILE A 561 -21.67 15.35 8.77
C ILE A 561 -20.44 14.71 9.42
N THR A 562 -19.31 14.69 8.71
CA THR A 562 -18.07 14.05 9.16
C THR A 562 -17.48 14.73 10.40
N ARG A 563 -17.54 16.06 10.49
CA ARG A 563 -17.25 16.83 11.73
C ARG A 563 -18.15 16.40 12.89
N ASN A 564 -19.46 16.31 12.67
CA ASN A 564 -20.43 15.93 13.71
C ASN A 564 -20.23 14.50 14.23
N ILE A 565 -19.70 13.61 13.40
CA ILE A 565 -19.41 12.23 13.79
C ILE A 565 -17.97 12.01 14.19
N ASN A 566 -17.13 13.05 14.31
CA ASN A 566 -15.70 12.96 14.64
C ASN A 566 -14.95 11.96 13.72
N VAL A 567 -15.12 12.11 12.41
CA VAL A 567 -14.43 11.35 11.37
C VAL A 567 -13.76 12.33 10.43
N VAL A 568 -12.54 11.99 10.06
CA VAL A 568 -11.72 12.65 9.06
C VAL A 568 -12.22 12.28 7.65
N PRO A 569 -12.88 13.16 6.88
CA PRO A 569 -13.22 12.85 5.50
C PRO A 569 -11.99 12.94 4.59
N ILE A 570 -12.08 12.33 3.42
CA ILE A 570 -11.22 12.43 2.26
C ILE A 570 -12.12 12.82 1.10
N VAL A 571 -11.80 13.89 0.38
CA VAL A 571 -12.70 14.47 -0.63
C VAL A 571 -11.93 14.65 -1.93
N TRP A 572 -12.46 14.20 -3.07
CA TRP A 572 -11.95 14.44 -4.41
C TRP A 572 -12.87 15.36 -5.19
N GLN A 573 -12.40 15.77 -6.36
CA GLN A 573 -13.23 16.14 -7.50
C GLN A 573 -12.68 15.39 -8.73
N ASP A 574 -13.56 14.89 -9.59
CA ASP A 574 -13.17 14.13 -10.77
C ASP A 574 -12.34 14.99 -11.74
N VAL A 575 -11.26 14.39 -12.24
CA VAL A 575 -10.53 14.87 -13.41
C VAL A 575 -11.26 14.40 -14.66
N TRP A 576 -12.04 15.30 -15.21
CA TRP A 576 -12.06 15.47 -16.66
C TRP A 576 -11.48 16.84 -16.98
N ASP A 577 -10.15 16.90 -17.04
CA ASP A 577 -9.46 17.98 -17.73
C ASP A 577 -9.90 17.97 -19.19
N GLU A 578 -10.38 19.11 -19.64
CA GLU A 578 -10.55 19.45 -21.05
C GLU A 578 -9.17 19.41 -21.74
N LYS A 579 -8.76 18.23 -22.25
CA LYS A 579 -7.81 18.10 -23.36
C LYS A 579 -8.10 16.88 -24.24
N VAL A 580 -9.17 17.01 -25.01
CA VAL A 580 -9.29 16.56 -26.41
C VAL A 580 -10.27 17.59 -27.00
N GLU A 581 -9.87 18.69 -27.64
CA GLU A 581 -8.78 18.92 -28.61
C GLU A 581 -7.69 19.89 -28.15
#